data_AF-A0A3D5FTM2-F1
#
_entry.id   AF-A0A3D5FTM2-F1
#
_cell.length_a   1.000
_cell.length_b   1.000
_cell.length_c   1.000
_cell.angle_alpha   90.00
_cell.angle_beta   90.00
_cell.angle_gamma   90.00
#
_symmetry.space_group_name_H-M   'P 1'
#
loop_
_entity.id
_entity.type
_entity.pdbx_description
1 polymer ?
#
loop_
_entity_poly.entity_id
_entity_poly.type
_entity_poly.pdbx_seq_one_letter_code
_entity_poly.pdbx_strand_id
1 'polypeptide(L)'
;CSAWMLVGLVLVLSPWTIRNGLVHDAFVPVSTHGGFILAGSNAHQPQWRQADGWQIQPDVFAQMPNEVERDRYWRSQAWTWIAAHPLAWLRLVGERFLRFWYVFRPDFNVGFMLWVPLILVGAVRFGSTPAYREITGFSALSVLVFSTLLYGSTRFRLPMEPLFLLYVGPVLSTAWASARRRMWIAAGVVWVVVNLMVWWKQEIVRGWVLEILYAGGLK
;
A
#
# COMPACT_ATOMS: atom_id res chain seq x y z
N CYS A 1 21.73 5.61 16.09
CA CYS A 1 21.20 5.41 14.72
C CYS A 1 19.99 6.28 14.41
N SER A 2 18.94 6.28 15.24
CA SER A 2 17.69 7.01 14.95
C SER A 2 17.85 8.53 14.81
N ALA A 3 18.73 9.17 15.60
CA ALA A 3 18.99 10.61 15.50
C ALA A 3 19.59 11.01 14.14
N TRP A 4 20.52 10.22 13.61
CA TRP A 4 21.12 10.46 12.29
C TRP A 4 20.13 10.27 11.15
N MET A 5 19.19 9.32 11.28
CA MET A 5 18.11 9.14 10.32
C MET A 5 17.18 10.36 10.31
N LEU A 6 16.86 10.93 11.48
CA LEU A 6 16.06 12.15 11.58
C LEU A 6 16.79 13.37 11.00
N VAL A 7 18.09 13.51 11.27
CA VAL A 7 18.91 14.57 10.65
C VAL A 7 18.92 14.42 9.13
N GLY A 8 19.15 13.21 8.61
CA GLY A 8 19.07 12.94 7.18
C GLY A 8 17.71 13.27 6.58
N LEU A 9 16.62 12.87 7.25
CA LEU A 9 15.24 13.19 6.82
C LEU A 9 15.02 14.70 6.75
N VAL A 10 15.41 15.45 7.78
CA VAL A 10 15.27 16.91 7.81
C VAL A 10 16.11 17.57 6.73
N LEU A 11 17.35 17.14 6.51
CA LEU A 11 18.22 17.67 5.47
C LEU A 11 17.67 17.41 4.05
N VAL A 12 17.02 16.27 3.83
CA VAL A 12 16.41 15.93 2.54
C VAL A 12 15.10 16.70 2.31
N LEU A 13 14.26 16.85 3.34
CA LEU A 13 12.96 17.51 3.21
C LEU A 13 13.04 19.05 3.29
N SER A 14 14.05 19.60 3.96
CA SER A 14 14.12 21.04 4.21
C SER A 14 14.20 21.90 2.94
N PRO A 15 14.96 21.56 1.87
CA PRO A 15 15.03 22.43 0.68
C PRO A 15 13.66 22.57 0.02
N TRP A 16 12.91 21.47 -0.07
CA TRP A 16 11.56 21.47 -0.63
C TRP A 16 10.57 22.19 0.27
N THR A 17 10.64 21.97 1.59
CA THR A 17 9.78 22.65 2.57
C THR A 17 10.00 24.16 2.56
N ILE A 18 11.27 24.60 2.50
CA ILE A 18 11.63 26.03 2.41
C ILE A 18 11.11 26.62 1.11
N ARG A 19 11.33 25.96 -0.03
CA ARG A 19 10.79 26.41 -1.33
C ARG A 19 9.27 26.58 -1.26
N ASN A 20 8.56 25.64 -0.66
CA ASN A 20 7.11 25.75 -0.56
C ASN A 20 6.67 26.88 0.37
N GLY A 21 7.39 27.11 1.48
CA GLY A 21 7.18 28.26 2.35
C GLY A 21 7.32 29.58 1.61
N LEU A 22 8.34 29.72 0.77
CA LEU A 22 8.58 30.93 -0.02
C LEU A 22 7.55 31.13 -1.15
N VAL A 23 7.08 30.04 -1.78
CA VAL A 23 6.15 30.12 -2.93
C VAL A 23 4.71 30.29 -2.49
N HIS A 24 4.31 29.63 -1.41
CA HIS A 24 2.91 29.58 -0.99
C HIS A 24 2.60 30.41 0.26
N ASP A 25 3.61 31.08 0.84
CA ASP A 25 3.50 31.82 2.10
C ASP A 25 2.85 30.98 3.22
N ALA A 26 3.17 29.68 3.24
CA ALA A 26 2.56 28.71 4.14
C ALA A 26 3.49 27.52 4.40
N PHE A 27 3.38 26.93 5.59
CA PHE A 27 4.12 25.72 5.93
C PHE A 27 3.57 24.49 5.19
N VAL A 28 4.25 24.10 4.11
CA VAL A 28 3.90 22.94 3.28
C VAL A 28 5.13 22.02 3.14
N PRO A 29 5.25 20.97 3.99
CA PRO A 29 6.47 20.17 4.05
C PRO A 29 6.70 19.25 2.84
N VAL A 30 5.62 18.84 2.17
CA VAL A 30 5.71 17.85 1.07
C VAL A 30 4.89 18.25 -0.14
N SER A 31 3.57 18.45 -0.02
CA SER A 31 2.72 18.83 -1.15
C SER A 31 1.40 19.46 -0.72
N THR A 32 0.78 20.19 -1.65
CA THR A 32 -0.59 20.74 -1.59
C THR A 32 -1.63 19.77 -2.18
N HIS A 33 -1.34 18.46 -2.18
CA HIS A 33 -2.20 17.44 -2.80
C HIS A 33 -2.78 16.44 -1.79
N GLY A 34 -2.36 16.51 -0.53
CA GLY A 34 -2.77 15.54 0.50
C GLY A 34 -4.25 15.63 0.83
N GLY A 35 -4.82 16.85 0.87
CA GLY A 35 -6.24 17.08 1.11
C GLY A 35 -7.10 16.49 0.01
N PHE A 36 -6.72 16.71 -1.26
CA PHE A 36 -7.41 16.11 -2.40
C PHE A 36 -7.39 14.58 -2.34
N ILE A 37 -6.24 13.98 -2.07
CA ILE A 37 -6.11 12.51 -1.94
C ILE A 37 -7.00 12.00 -0.81
N LEU A 38 -7.03 12.69 0.33
CA LEU A 38 -7.81 12.30 1.48
C LEU A 38 -9.32 12.39 1.19
N ALA A 39 -9.78 13.48 0.56
CA ALA A 39 -11.18 13.66 0.19
C ALA A 39 -11.62 12.66 -0.89
N GLY A 40 -10.84 12.53 -1.97
CA GLY A 40 -11.12 11.61 -3.07
C GLY A 40 -11.08 10.13 -2.64
N SER A 41 -10.33 9.80 -1.59
CA SER A 41 -10.30 8.43 -1.04
C SER A 41 -11.43 8.13 -0.08
N ASN A 42 -12.03 9.15 0.54
CA ASN A 42 -13.00 9.01 1.64
C ASN A 42 -14.29 9.76 1.29
N ALA A 43 -15.04 9.18 0.35
CA ALA A 43 -16.33 9.66 -0.11
C ALA A 43 -17.22 8.45 -0.45
N HIS A 44 -18.53 8.65 -0.62
CA HIS A 44 -19.46 7.57 -1.01
C HIS A 44 -19.05 6.91 -2.35
N GLN A 45 -18.54 7.71 -3.28
CA GLN A 45 -18.01 7.27 -4.56
C GLN A 45 -16.54 7.68 -4.68
N PRO A 46 -15.60 6.94 -4.07
CA PRO A 46 -14.21 7.34 -4.03
C PRO A 46 -13.59 7.29 -5.43
N GLN A 47 -12.71 8.25 -5.74
CA GLN A 47 -12.14 8.41 -7.08
C GLN A 47 -11.33 7.20 -7.55
N TRP A 48 -10.70 6.46 -6.63
CA TRP A 48 -9.92 5.27 -6.98
C TRP A 48 -10.77 4.08 -7.49
N ARG A 49 -12.11 4.16 -7.38
CA ARG A 49 -13.06 3.21 -8.01
C ARG A 49 -13.55 3.66 -9.39
N GLN A 50 -13.35 4.92 -9.76
CA GLN A 50 -13.90 5.48 -10.99
C GLN A 50 -12.98 5.17 -12.19
N ALA A 51 -13.57 5.04 -13.38
CA ALA A 51 -12.84 4.64 -14.59
C ALA A 51 -11.96 5.77 -15.16
N ASP A 52 -12.41 7.01 -15.03
CA ASP A 52 -11.72 8.28 -15.34
C ASP A 52 -10.74 8.70 -14.25
N GLY A 53 -10.87 8.15 -13.04
CA GLY A 53 -9.86 8.14 -12.00
C GLY A 53 -9.70 9.47 -11.25
N TRP A 54 -8.44 9.78 -10.93
CA TRP A 54 -8.06 10.92 -10.08
C TRP A 54 -8.16 12.25 -10.82
N GLN A 55 -9.38 12.77 -10.96
CA GLN A 55 -9.64 14.02 -11.66
C GLN A 55 -10.01 15.14 -10.68
N ILE A 56 -9.43 16.31 -10.91
CA ILE A 56 -9.89 17.55 -10.30
C ILE A 56 -10.55 18.35 -11.42
N GLN A 57 -11.81 18.69 -11.24
CA GLN A 57 -12.54 19.43 -12.24
C GLN A 57 -11.96 20.85 -12.41
N PRO A 58 -11.82 21.37 -13.65
CA PRO A 58 -11.20 22.68 -13.89
C PRO A 58 -11.89 23.86 -13.19
N ASP A 59 -13.20 23.78 -12.97
CA ASP A 59 -13.99 24.79 -12.25
C ASP A 59 -13.52 24.96 -10.80
N VAL A 60 -13.02 23.90 -10.15
CA VAL A 60 -12.44 23.99 -8.81
C VAL A 60 -11.19 24.88 -8.81
N PHE A 61 -10.38 24.82 -9.89
CA PHE A 61 -9.23 25.72 -10.05
C PHE A 61 -9.67 27.17 -10.29
N ALA A 62 -10.77 27.38 -11.01
CA ALA A 62 -11.31 28.72 -11.25
C ALA A 62 -11.89 29.36 -9.98
N GLN A 63 -12.52 28.57 -9.11
CA GLN A 63 -13.16 29.06 -7.87
C GLN A 63 -12.17 29.22 -6.71
N MET A 64 -11.17 28.34 -6.59
CA MET A 64 -10.14 28.38 -5.55
C MET A 64 -8.74 28.39 -6.18
N PRO A 65 -8.27 29.53 -6.71
CA PRO A 65 -7.00 29.61 -7.42
C PRO A 65 -5.79 29.32 -6.52
N ASN A 66 -5.90 29.58 -5.21
CA ASN A 66 -4.84 29.29 -4.25
C ASN A 66 -4.80 27.78 -3.91
N GLU A 67 -3.68 27.13 -4.22
CA GLU A 67 -3.48 25.69 -3.99
C GLU A 67 -3.52 25.29 -2.51
N VAL A 68 -3.01 26.12 -1.59
CA VAL A 68 -2.99 25.82 -0.16
C VAL A 68 -4.38 25.89 0.43
N GLU A 69 -5.15 26.92 0.07
CA GLU A 69 -6.54 27.06 0.52
C GLU A 69 -7.38 25.88 0.02
N ARG A 70 -7.17 25.48 -1.23
CA ARG A 70 -7.85 24.34 -1.82
C ARG A 70 -7.48 23.01 -1.16
N ASP A 71 -6.20 22.77 -0.87
CA ASP A 71 -5.74 21.59 -0.12
C ASP A 71 -6.38 21.53 1.28
N ARG A 72 -6.43 22.65 1.99
CA ARG A 72 -7.07 22.76 3.31
C ARG A 72 -8.58 22.52 3.22
N TYR A 73 -9.23 23.05 2.20
CA TYR A 73 -10.65 22.84 1.93
C TYR A 73 -10.98 21.36 1.70
N TRP A 74 -10.23 20.66 0.84
CA TRP A 74 -10.47 19.21 0.67
C TRP A 74 -10.14 18.41 1.92
N ARG A 75 -9.07 18.77 2.64
CA ARG A 75 -8.74 18.13 3.91
C ARG A 75 -9.90 18.25 4.91
N SER A 76 -10.52 19.44 5.03
CA SER A 76 -11.64 19.64 5.95
C SER A 76 -12.88 18.85 5.52
N GLN A 77 -13.18 18.81 4.22
CA GLN A 77 -14.26 17.96 3.69
C GLN A 77 -14.04 16.48 4.00
N ALA A 78 -12.83 15.98 3.80
CA ALA A 78 -12.49 14.59 4.08
C ALA A 78 -12.70 14.23 5.55
N TRP A 79 -12.21 15.06 6.46
CA TRP A 79 -12.38 14.85 7.90
C TRP A 79 -13.85 14.92 8.32
N THR A 80 -14.60 15.87 7.76
CA THR A 80 -16.04 16.01 8.01
C THR A 80 -16.77 14.73 7.57
N TRP A 81 -16.44 14.20 6.39
CA TRP A 81 -17.04 12.98 5.88
C TRP A 81 -16.68 11.75 6.73
N ILE A 82 -15.41 11.59 7.11
CA ILE A 82 -14.93 10.48 7.94
C ILE A 82 -15.63 10.51 9.31
N ALA A 83 -15.71 11.69 9.95
CA ALA A 83 -16.37 11.85 11.24
C ALA A 83 -17.87 11.54 11.17
N ALA A 84 -18.54 11.92 10.07
CA ALA A 84 -19.96 11.62 9.86
C ALA A 84 -20.22 10.15 9.47
N HIS A 85 -19.25 9.43 8.89
CA HIS A 85 -19.43 8.09 8.35
C HIS A 85 -18.33 7.09 8.77
N PRO A 86 -18.10 6.86 10.08
CA PRO A 86 -16.99 6.04 10.56
C PRO A 86 -17.04 4.58 10.07
N LEU A 87 -18.23 3.97 9.99
CA LEU A 87 -18.38 2.60 9.49
C LEU A 87 -18.11 2.50 7.98
N ALA A 88 -18.57 3.49 7.20
CA ALA A 88 -18.28 3.54 5.77
C ALA A 88 -16.79 3.74 5.52
N TRP A 89 -16.14 4.62 6.30
CA TRP A 89 -14.70 4.80 6.28
C TRP A 89 -13.95 3.49 6.59
N LEU A 90 -14.30 2.79 7.67
CA LEU A 90 -13.68 1.49 8.01
C LEU A 90 -13.83 0.47 6.89
N ARG A 91 -15.00 0.41 6.25
CA ARG A 91 -15.21 -0.43 5.07
C ARG A 91 -14.23 -0.05 3.96
N LEU A 92 -14.14 1.23 3.59
CA LEU A 92 -13.22 1.71 2.56
C LEU A 92 -11.74 1.41 2.88
N VAL A 93 -11.33 1.51 4.15
CA VAL A 93 -10.00 1.09 4.60
C VAL A 93 -9.78 -0.40 4.33
N GLY A 94 -10.76 -1.25 4.68
CA GLY A 94 -10.72 -2.68 4.39
C GLY A 94 -10.60 -2.99 2.89
N GLU A 95 -11.35 -2.27 2.04
CA GLU A 95 -11.27 -2.48 0.59
C GLU A 95 -9.90 -2.07 0.04
N ARG A 96 -9.35 -0.95 0.51
CA ARG A 96 -8.00 -0.49 0.15
C ARG A 96 -6.91 -1.44 0.62
N PHE A 97 -7.08 -2.03 1.79
CA PHE A 97 -6.19 -3.08 2.28
C PHE A 97 -6.23 -4.31 1.36
N LEU A 98 -7.41 -4.79 0.99
CA LEU A 98 -7.54 -5.91 0.04
C LEU A 98 -6.96 -5.55 -1.34
N ARG A 99 -7.22 -4.33 -1.82
CA ARG A 99 -6.67 -3.81 -3.08
C ARG A 99 -5.15 -3.68 -3.05
N PHE A 100 -4.56 -3.32 -1.92
CA PHE A 100 -3.11 -3.28 -1.73
C PHE A 100 -2.47 -4.66 -1.92
N TRP A 101 -3.14 -5.73 -1.47
CA TRP A 101 -2.67 -7.11 -1.59
C TRP A 101 -3.13 -7.82 -2.88
N TYR A 102 -4.00 -7.21 -3.67
CA TYR A 102 -4.48 -7.78 -4.92
C TYR A 102 -3.30 -8.09 -5.88
N VAL A 103 -3.40 -9.21 -6.59
CA VAL A 103 -2.28 -9.71 -7.43
C VAL A 103 -2.60 -9.86 -8.91
N PHE A 104 -3.84 -9.61 -9.34
CA PHE A 104 -4.25 -9.75 -10.74
C PHE A 104 -4.34 -8.37 -11.44
N ARG A 105 -3.24 -7.61 -11.46
CA ARG A 105 -3.18 -6.25 -12.06
C ARG A 105 -1.78 -5.94 -12.63
N PRO A 106 -1.63 -5.74 -13.96
CA PRO A 106 -2.58 -6.13 -15.02
C PRO A 106 -2.73 -7.67 -15.11
N ASP A 107 -1.62 -8.39 -14.91
CA ASP A 107 -1.53 -9.84 -14.88
C ASP A 107 -1.34 -10.37 -13.44
N PHE A 108 -1.41 -11.69 -13.27
CA PHE A 108 -1.07 -12.36 -12.03
C PHE A 108 0.42 -12.19 -11.69
N ASN A 109 0.72 -11.56 -10.55
CA ASN A 109 2.09 -11.36 -10.07
C ASN A 109 2.68 -12.65 -9.49
N VAL A 110 3.11 -13.55 -10.38
CA VAL A 110 3.78 -14.82 -10.04
C VAL A 110 5.01 -14.57 -9.18
N GLY A 111 5.86 -13.62 -9.57
CA GLY A 111 7.12 -13.34 -8.89
C GLY A 111 6.92 -13.07 -7.41
N PHE A 112 5.97 -12.21 -7.06
CA PHE A 112 5.63 -11.94 -5.66
C PHE A 112 5.02 -13.17 -4.97
N MET A 113 4.05 -13.83 -5.61
CA MET A 113 3.32 -14.96 -5.01
C MET A 113 4.19 -16.20 -4.73
N LEU A 114 5.27 -16.40 -5.50
CA LEU A 114 6.25 -17.46 -5.22
C LEU A 114 6.89 -17.30 -3.83
N TRP A 115 7.12 -16.06 -3.40
CA TRP A 115 7.81 -15.78 -2.15
C TRP A 115 6.86 -15.60 -0.96
N VAL A 116 5.57 -15.33 -1.18
CA VAL A 116 4.59 -15.04 -0.11
C VAL A 116 4.61 -16.03 1.05
N PRO A 117 4.61 -17.37 0.86
CA PRO A 117 4.65 -18.30 1.99
C PRO A 117 5.90 -18.14 2.84
N LEU A 118 7.06 -17.92 2.21
CA LEU A 118 8.33 -17.73 2.90
C LEU A 118 8.40 -16.37 3.59
N ILE A 119 7.84 -15.33 2.98
CA ILE A 119 7.67 -14.00 3.60
C ILE A 119 6.84 -14.13 4.87
N LEU A 120 5.69 -14.81 4.81
CA LEU A 120 4.79 -14.98 5.97
C LEU A 120 5.45 -15.78 7.09
N VAL A 121 6.07 -16.92 6.77
CA VAL A 121 6.81 -17.73 7.75
C VAL A 121 7.96 -16.92 8.36
N GLY A 122 8.69 -16.16 7.54
CA GLY A 122 9.81 -15.36 7.99
C GLY A 122 9.39 -14.19 8.86
N ALA A 123 8.31 -13.50 8.51
CA ALA A 123 7.73 -12.43 9.32
C ALA A 123 7.25 -12.96 10.68
N VAL A 124 6.57 -14.11 10.72
CA VAL A 124 6.10 -14.70 11.98
C VAL A 124 7.26 -15.17 12.86
N ARG A 125 8.28 -15.81 12.29
CA ARG A 125 9.40 -16.39 13.07
C ARG A 125 10.46 -15.37 13.46
N PHE A 126 10.79 -14.44 12.57
CA PHE A 126 11.91 -13.54 12.73
C PHE A 126 11.49 -12.07 12.90
N GLY A 127 10.25 -11.70 12.58
CA GLY A 127 9.83 -10.30 12.53
C GLY A 127 9.95 -9.52 13.84
N SER A 128 9.87 -10.20 14.98
CA SER A 128 10.03 -9.60 16.31
C SER A 128 11.48 -9.61 16.82
N THR A 129 12.40 -10.24 16.10
CA THR A 129 13.82 -10.28 16.49
C THR A 129 14.47 -8.90 16.32
N PRO A 130 15.52 -8.56 17.10
CA PRO A 130 16.18 -7.26 17.00
C PRO A 130 16.64 -6.88 15.59
N ALA A 131 17.03 -7.87 14.77
CA ALA A 131 17.49 -7.66 13.40
C ALA A 131 16.36 -7.26 12.43
N TYR A 132 15.11 -7.65 12.70
CA TYR A 132 13.98 -7.43 11.80
C TYR A 132 12.92 -6.49 12.35
N ARG A 133 12.93 -6.19 13.65
CA ARG A 133 11.88 -5.40 14.31
C ARG A 133 11.60 -4.06 13.62
N GLU A 134 12.66 -3.34 13.24
CA GLU A 134 12.52 -2.04 12.55
C GLU A 134 11.93 -2.21 11.14
N ILE A 135 12.36 -3.25 10.40
CA ILE A 135 11.81 -3.58 9.06
C ILE A 135 10.34 -3.96 9.18
N THR A 136 9.98 -4.76 10.18
CA THR A 136 8.61 -5.19 10.46
C THR A 136 7.75 -4.00 10.83
N GLY A 137 8.22 -3.15 11.73
CA GLY A 137 7.53 -1.94 12.17
C GLY A 137 7.31 -0.96 11.01
N PHE A 138 8.35 -0.69 10.23
CA PHE A 138 8.26 0.16 9.04
C PHE A 138 7.29 -0.41 8.01
N SER A 139 7.39 -1.71 7.70
CA SER A 139 6.50 -2.38 6.76
C SER A 139 5.03 -2.33 7.21
N ALA A 140 4.77 -2.61 8.49
CA ALA A 140 3.42 -2.54 9.05
C ALA A 140 2.87 -1.11 9.03
N LEU A 141 3.69 -0.13 9.40
CA LEU A 141 3.31 1.29 9.35
C LEU A 141 3.01 1.74 7.92
N SER A 142 3.84 1.36 6.94
CA SER A 142 3.59 1.68 5.53
C SER A 142 2.29 1.05 5.04
N VAL A 143 2.02 -0.23 5.31
CA VAL A 143 0.74 -0.87 4.95
C VAL A 143 -0.44 -0.13 5.59
N LEU A 144 -0.33 0.24 6.87
CA LEU A 144 -1.35 1.00 7.57
C LEU A 144 -1.59 2.35 6.90
N VAL A 145 -0.54 3.13 6.64
CA VAL A 145 -0.64 4.46 6.01
C VAL A 145 -1.25 4.35 4.60
N PHE A 146 -0.78 3.42 3.78
CA PHE A 146 -1.27 3.25 2.41
C PHE A 146 -2.74 2.79 2.36
N SER A 147 -3.18 2.00 3.34
CA SER A 147 -4.55 1.49 3.40
C SER A 147 -5.53 2.46 4.07
N THR A 148 -5.07 3.25 5.04
CA THR A 148 -5.94 4.16 5.82
C THR A 148 -6.03 5.55 5.22
N LEU A 149 -4.90 6.19 4.94
CA LEU A 149 -4.80 7.60 4.55
C LEU A 149 -4.77 7.77 3.02
N LEU A 150 -4.07 6.88 2.33
CA LEU A 150 -3.98 6.88 0.88
C LEU A 150 -5.00 5.90 0.28
N TYR A 151 -4.99 5.72 -1.03
CA TYR A 151 -5.98 4.93 -1.76
C TYR A 151 -5.60 3.46 -1.99
N GLY A 152 -4.65 2.91 -1.21
CA GLY A 152 -4.28 1.50 -1.16
C GLY A 152 -4.28 0.79 -2.50
N SER A 153 -3.24 0.98 -3.31
CA SER A 153 -3.14 0.36 -4.63
C SER A 153 -1.89 -0.50 -4.74
N THR A 154 -1.94 -1.51 -5.61
CA THR A 154 -0.83 -2.46 -5.84
C THR A 154 0.47 -1.76 -6.20
N ARG A 155 0.43 -0.59 -6.86
CA ARG A 155 1.62 0.23 -7.16
C ARG A 155 2.39 0.69 -5.92
N PHE A 156 1.73 0.80 -4.77
CA PHE A 156 2.38 1.14 -3.51
C PHE A 156 2.95 -0.07 -2.79
N ARG A 157 2.55 -1.30 -3.17
CA ARG A 157 3.19 -2.51 -2.69
C ARG A 157 4.56 -2.71 -3.33
N LEU A 158 4.70 -2.40 -4.63
CA LEU A 158 5.94 -2.67 -5.39
C LEU A 158 7.22 -2.15 -4.70
N PRO A 159 7.29 -0.89 -4.19
CA PRO A 159 8.48 -0.41 -3.49
C PRO A 159 8.73 -1.11 -2.14
N MET A 160 7.71 -1.76 -1.57
CA MET A 160 7.80 -2.49 -0.31
C MET A 160 8.18 -3.97 -0.51
N GLU A 161 8.01 -4.53 -1.71
CA GLU A 161 8.33 -5.94 -1.99
C GLU A 161 9.78 -6.31 -1.62
N PRO A 162 10.82 -5.48 -1.88
CA PRO A 162 12.18 -5.77 -1.42
C PRO A 162 12.29 -5.91 0.10
N LEU A 163 11.53 -5.13 0.88
CA LEU A 163 11.53 -5.23 2.35
C LEU A 163 10.91 -6.55 2.80
N PHE A 164 9.84 -6.99 2.14
CA PHE A 164 9.22 -8.28 2.40
C PHE A 164 10.16 -9.44 2.05
N LEU A 165 10.92 -9.32 0.96
CA LEU A 165 11.85 -10.36 0.53
C LEU A 165 13.00 -10.59 1.52
N LEU A 166 13.33 -9.63 2.38
CA LEU A 166 14.33 -9.82 3.44
C LEU A 166 13.97 -10.97 4.40
N TYR A 167 12.68 -11.25 4.60
CA TYR A 167 12.23 -12.36 5.45
C TYR A 167 12.50 -13.75 4.83
N VAL A 168 12.70 -13.84 3.52
CA VAL A 168 12.86 -15.11 2.80
C VAL A 168 14.19 -15.78 3.15
N GLY A 169 15.28 -15.02 3.24
CA GLY A 169 16.64 -15.53 3.43
C GLY A 169 16.79 -16.42 4.68
N PRO A 170 16.42 -15.97 5.89
CA PRO A 170 16.49 -16.79 7.10
C PRO A 170 15.64 -18.06 7.03
N VAL A 171 14.47 -18.00 6.36
CA VAL A 171 13.61 -19.17 6.19
C VAL A 171 14.27 -20.20 5.29
N LEU A 172 14.85 -19.77 4.15
CA LEU A 172 15.59 -20.66 3.27
C LEU A 172 16.82 -21.27 3.95
N SER A 173 17.58 -20.46 4.71
CA SER A 173 18.75 -20.93 5.45
C SER A 173 18.37 -22.01 6.48
N THR A 174 17.33 -21.77 7.28
CA THR A 174 16.85 -22.75 8.27
C THR A 174 16.23 -23.98 7.61
N ALA A 175 15.51 -23.83 6.50
CA ALA A 175 14.96 -24.94 5.73
C ALA A 175 16.07 -25.83 5.15
N TRP A 176 17.13 -25.21 4.61
CA TRP A 176 18.27 -25.90 4.01
C TRP A 176 19.08 -26.69 5.03
N ALA A 177 19.31 -26.13 6.21
CA ALA A 177 20.01 -26.78 7.31
C ALA A 177 19.17 -27.89 8.00
N SER A 178 17.86 -27.95 7.73
CA SER A 178 16.98 -28.92 8.38
C SER A 178 17.11 -30.33 7.80
N ALA A 179 16.92 -31.35 8.64
CA ALA A 179 16.79 -32.75 8.19
C ALA A 179 15.62 -32.94 7.19
N ARG A 180 14.65 -32.02 7.18
CA ARG A 180 13.48 -32.02 6.29
C ARG A 180 13.72 -31.28 4.97
N ARG A 181 14.96 -30.97 4.58
CA ARG A 181 15.28 -30.23 3.34
C ARG A 181 14.57 -30.76 2.08
N ARG A 182 14.45 -32.09 1.93
CA ARG A 182 13.79 -32.71 0.77
C ARG A 182 12.30 -32.36 0.72
N MET A 183 11.64 -32.31 1.87
CA MET A 183 10.24 -31.90 1.99
C MET A 183 10.07 -30.43 1.62
N TRP A 184 10.98 -29.55 2.05
CA TRP A 184 10.96 -28.13 1.66
C TRP A 184 11.14 -27.93 0.15
N ILE A 185 12.07 -28.65 -0.47
CA ILE A 185 12.27 -28.62 -1.92
C ILE A 185 11.01 -29.10 -2.64
N ALA A 186 10.44 -30.24 -2.23
CA ALA A 186 9.22 -30.77 -2.82
C ALA A 186 8.04 -29.79 -2.69
N ALA A 187 7.84 -29.20 -1.51
CA ALA A 187 6.81 -28.19 -1.28
C ALA A 187 7.04 -26.94 -2.15
N GLY A 188 8.29 -26.49 -2.30
CA GLY A 188 8.65 -25.38 -3.17
C GLY A 188 8.34 -25.67 -4.65
N VAL A 189 8.67 -26.87 -5.13
CA VAL A 189 8.34 -27.30 -6.50
C VAL A 189 6.84 -27.32 -6.73
N VAL A 190 6.07 -27.91 -5.80
CA VAL A 190 4.60 -27.92 -5.87
C VAL A 190 4.06 -26.49 -5.90
N TRP A 191 4.57 -25.60 -5.04
CA TRP A 191 4.15 -24.21 -5.00
C TRP A 191 4.43 -23.46 -6.31
N VAL A 192 5.60 -23.68 -6.91
CA VAL A 192 5.95 -23.12 -8.23
C VAL A 192 4.98 -23.61 -9.29
N VAL A 193 4.73 -24.93 -9.37
CA VAL A 193 3.82 -25.51 -10.36
C VAL A 193 2.40 -24.94 -10.19
N VAL A 194 1.89 -24.85 -8.97
CA VAL A 194 0.56 -24.26 -8.70
C VAL A 194 0.49 -22.81 -9.19
N ASN A 195 1.49 -21.98 -8.89
CA ASN A 195 1.50 -20.59 -9.32
C ASN A 195 1.64 -20.44 -10.84
N LEU A 196 2.39 -21.32 -11.50
CA LEU A 196 2.47 -21.35 -12.96
C LEU A 196 1.14 -21.79 -13.59
N MET A 197 0.40 -22.71 -12.96
CA MET A 197 -0.95 -23.08 -13.40
C MET A 197 -1.94 -21.93 -13.21
N VAL A 198 -1.89 -21.22 -12.09
CA VAL A 198 -2.71 -20.02 -11.84
C VAL A 198 -2.40 -18.95 -12.88
N TRP A 199 -1.13 -18.72 -13.17
CA TRP A 199 -0.71 -17.80 -14.23
C TRP A 199 -1.25 -18.21 -15.60
N TRP A 200 -1.12 -19.48 -15.97
CA TRP A 200 -1.62 -20.01 -17.24
C TRP A 200 -3.14 -19.87 -17.37
N LYS A 201 -3.88 -19.98 -16.26
CA LYS A 201 -5.34 -19.84 -16.21
C LYS A 201 -5.80 -18.54 -15.55
N GLN A 202 -4.98 -17.49 -15.58
CA GLN A 202 -5.19 -16.29 -14.77
C GLN A 202 -6.52 -15.60 -15.02
N GLU A 203 -7.04 -15.63 -16.26
CA GLU A 203 -8.33 -15.02 -16.60
C GLU A 203 -9.50 -15.69 -15.88
N ILE A 204 -9.50 -17.02 -15.81
CA ILE A 204 -10.54 -17.81 -15.14
C ILE A 204 -10.44 -17.58 -13.63
N VAL A 205 -9.23 -17.69 -13.08
CA VAL A 205 -9.01 -17.50 -11.63
C VAL A 205 -9.35 -16.07 -11.22
N ARG A 206 -8.97 -15.07 -12.03
CA ARG A 206 -9.34 -13.67 -11.81
C ARG A 206 -10.85 -13.49 -11.80
N GLY A 207 -11.58 -14.13 -12.73
CA GLY A 207 -13.04 -14.13 -12.76
C GLY A 207 -13.64 -14.61 -11.44
N TRP A 208 -13.22 -15.79 -10.95
CA TRP A 208 -13.70 -16.33 -9.67
C TRP A 208 -13.36 -15.44 -8.48
N VAL A 209 -12.14 -14.87 -8.44
CA VAL A 209 -11.75 -13.94 -7.38
C VAL A 209 -12.64 -12.69 -7.40
N LEU A 210 -12.91 -12.13 -8.58
CA LEU A 210 -13.78 -10.96 -8.71
C LEU A 210 -15.22 -11.28 -8.29
N GLU A 211 -15.77 -12.43 -8.69
CA GLU A 211 -17.10 -12.88 -8.24
C GLU A 211 -17.20 -12.96 -6.72
N ILE A 212 -16.18 -13.53 -6.05
CA ILE A 212 -16.12 -13.61 -4.58
C ILE A 212 -16.06 -12.22 -3.95
N LEU A 213 -15.22 -11.33 -4.50
CA LEU A 213 -15.09 -9.95 -4.00
C LEU A 213 -16.42 -9.19 -4.17
N TYR A 214 -17.08 -9.32 -5.33
CA TYR A 214 -18.38 -8.71 -5.61
C TYR A 214 -19.49 -9.26 -4.71
N ALA A 215 -19.52 -10.58 -4.47
CA ALA A 215 -20.46 -11.20 -3.53
C ALA A 215 -20.23 -10.70 -2.09
N GLY A 216 -18.99 -10.42 -1.71
CA GLY A 216 -18.61 -9.78 -0.45
C GLY A 216 -18.93 -8.28 -0.38
N GLY A 217 -19.51 -7.69 -1.43
CA GLY A 217 -19.87 -6.28 -1.50
C GLY A 217 -18.70 -5.34 -1.82
N LEU A 218 -17.54 -5.85 -2.19
CA LEU A 218 -16.42 -5.05 -2.67
C LEU A 218 -16.67 -4.72 -4.13
N LYS A 219 -16.67 -3.43 -4.50
CA LYS A 219 -16.88 -2.96 -5.88
C LYS A 219 -15.58 -2.52 -6.53
#